data_AF-A0A522EZ88-F1
#
_entry.id   AF-A0A522EZ88-F1
#
_cell.length_a   1.000
_cell.length_b   1.000
_cell.length_c   1.000
_cell.angle_alpha   90.00
_cell.angle_beta   90.00
_cell.angle_gamma   90.00
#
_symmetry.space_group_name_H-M   'P 1'
#
loop_
_entity.id
_entity.type
_entity.pdbx_description
1 polymer ?
#
loop_
_entity_poly.entity_id
_entity_poly.type
_entity_poly.pdbx_seq_one_letter_code
_entity_poly.pdbx_strand_id
1 'polypeptide(L)'
;MDVTAVTITLHPLAEEYLFKHYQVLRRIFSDVLGHLETDYISIALIDKYSQLIFLSSKPSIEQNLIDKKLWSLDGSYHPNFIYQDQPNTWTNLNCIESENSLYHYKQGITGLKTGFSMATNFGEYRAVF
;
A
#
# COMPACT_ATOMS: atom_id res chain seq x y z
N MET A 1 0.60 -26.80 9.73
CA MET A 1 1.71 -25.93 10.20
C MET A 1 1.04 -24.70 10.76
N ASP A 2 1.26 -24.40 12.03
CA ASP A 2 0.84 -23.13 12.64
C ASP A 2 1.52 -22.00 11.87
N VAL A 3 0.75 -21.34 11.00
CA VAL A 3 1.17 -20.08 10.41
C VAL A 3 1.02 -19.08 11.54
N THR A 4 2.08 -18.88 12.31
CA THR A 4 2.18 -17.71 13.19
C THR A 4 1.88 -16.51 12.32
N ALA A 5 0.68 -15.93 12.47
CA ALA A 5 0.25 -14.80 11.67
C ALA A 5 1.29 -13.71 11.84
N VAL A 6 2.09 -13.47 10.79
CA VAL A 6 3.08 -12.41 10.78
C VAL A 6 2.31 -11.11 10.84
N THR A 7 2.26 -10.49 12.01
CA THR A 7 1.57 -9.23 12.20
C THR A 7 2.43 -8.11 11.64
N ILE A 8 1.97 -7.51 10.56
CA ILE A 8 2.62 -6.33 9.98
C ILE A 8 2.32 -5.12 10.87
N THR A 9 3.36 -4.35 11.15
CA THR A 9 3.30 -3.11 11.92
C THR A 9 3.77 -1.94 11.08
N LEU A 10 3.33 -0.73 11.41
CA LEU A 10 3.84 0.46 10.75
C LEU A 10 5.25 0.77 11.25
N HIS A 11 6.19 1.06 10.35
CA HIS A 11 7.53 1.49 10.75
C HIS A 11 7.44 2.81 11.55
N PRO A 12 8.22 3.00 12.64
CA PRO A 12 8.12 4.21 13.48
C PRO A 12 8.35 5.53 12.74
N LEU A 13 9.09 5.49 11.64
CA LEU A 13 9.39 6.63 10.77
C LEU A 13 8.59 6.63 9.44
N ALA A 14 7.53 5.80 9.32
CA ALA A 14 6.79 5.67 8.07
C ALA A 14 6.22 7.01 7.58
N GLU A 15 5.64 7.81 8.47
CA GLU A 15 5.12 9.15 8.14
C GLU A 15 6.24 10.11 7.72
N GLU A 16 7.39 10.09 8.41
CA GLU A 16 8.54 10.92 8.02
C GLU A 16 9.00 10.54 6.60
N TYR A 17 9.20 9.25 6.35
CA TYR A 17 9.73 8.75 5.08
C TYR A 17 8.77 8.96 3.91
N LEU A 18 7.46 8.95 4.18
CA LEU A 18 6.43 9.25 3.18
C LEU A 18 6.62 10.62 2.51
N PHE A 19 7.12 11.62 3.26
CA PHE A 19 7.35 12.97 2.74
C PHE A 19 8.82 13.35 2.54
N LYS A 20 9.76 12.71 3.25
CA LYS A 20 11.19 13.06 3.25
C LYS A 20 11.81 13.15 1.85
N HIS A 21 11.39 12.27 0.94
CA HIS A 21 11.90 12.20 -0.43
C HIS A 21 10.83 12.49 -1.49
N TYR A 22 9.73 13.14 -1.10
CA TYR A 22 8.58 13.36 -1.97
C TYR A 22 8.91 14.00 -3.32
N GLN A 23 9.77 15.03 -3.36
CA GLN A 23 10.10 15.71 -4.61
C GLN A 23 10.76 14.77 -5.63
N VAL A 24 11.67 13.91 -5.16
CA VAL A 24 12.38 12.94 -6.01
C VAL A 24 11.41 11.85 -6.46
N LEU A 25 10.64 11.28 -5.54
CA LEU A 25 9.67 10.23 -5.84
C LEU A 25 8.58 10.70 -6.79
N ARG A 26 8.06 11.92 -6.60
CA ARG A 26 7.07 12.53 -7.50
C ARG A 26 7.59 12.65 -8.92
N ARG A 27 8.86 13.04 -9.09
CA ARG A 27 9.48 13.13 -10.42
C ARG A 27 9.61 11.75 -11.06
N ILE A 28 10.02 10.74 -10.31
CA ILE A 28 10.12 9.36 -10.81
C ILE A 28 8.73 8.86 -11.24
N PHE A 29 7.71 9.05 -10.40
CA PHE A 29 6.36 8.61 -10.70
C PHE A 29 5.71 9.40 -11.83
N SER A 30 6.02 10.69 -12.02
CA SER A 30 5.45 11.48 -13.13
C SER A 30 5.82 10.96 -14.51
N ASP A 31 6.95 10.24 -14.63
CA ASP A 31 7.35 9.63 -15.89
C ASP A 31 6.48 8.40 -16.23
N VAL A 32 5.80 7.81 -15.24
CA VAL A 32 4.96 6.62 -15.38
C VAL A 32 3.48 6.95 -15.31
N LEU A 33 3.07 7.96 -14.54
CA LEU A 33 1.67 8.39 -14.43
C LEU A 33 1.13 8.82 -15.81
N GLY A 34 -0.13 8.46 -16.06
CA GLY A 34 -0.78 8.66 -17.36
C GLY A 34 -0.40 7.63 -18.43
N HIS A 35 0.72 6.90 -18.29
CA HIS A 35 0.94 5.71 -19.11
C HIS A 35 -0.05 4.63 -18.71
N LEU A 36 -0.67 4.00 -19.71
CA LEU A 36 -1.69 2.96 -19.51
C LEU A 36 -2.84 3.41 -18.60
N GLU A 37 -3.17 4.72 -18.61
CA GLU A 37 -4.24 5.30 -17.79
C GLU A 37 -3.99 5.15 -16.27
N THR A 38 -2.71 5.11 -15.86
CA THR A 38 -2.34 5.00 -14.44
C THR A 38 -2.48 6.35 -13.72
N ASP A 39 -3.49 6.45 -12.86
CA ASP A 39 -3.77 7.66 -12.04
C ASP A 39 -3.05 7.67 -10.68
N TYR A 40 -2.56 6.52 -10.24
CA TYR A 40 -1.97 6.30 -8.93
C TYR A 40 -0.99 5.12 -8.95
N ILE A 41 0.09 5.27 -8.18
CA ILE A 41 1.04 4.19 -7.94
C ILE A 41 1.61 4.39 -6.54
N SER A 42 1.72 3.31 -5.79
CA SER A 42 2.47 3.27 -4.54
C SER A 42 3.30 2.01 -4.45
N ILE A 43 4.29 2.03 -3.56
CA ILE A 43 5.14 0.90 -3.23
C ILE A 43 5.18 0.85 -1.71
N ALA A 44 4.64 -0.22 -1.16
CA ALA A 44 4.77 -0.59 0.23
C ALA A 44 5.96 -1.53 0.39
N LEU A 45 6.87 -1.23 1.31
CA LEU A 45 8.02 -2.06 1.63
C LEU A 45 7.86 -2.60 3.04
N ILE A 46 7.85 -3.92 3.17
CA ILE A 46 7.80 -4.63 4.45
C ILE A 46 9.19 -5.20 4.71
N ASP A 47 9.84 -4.78 5.78
CA ASP A 47 11.18 -5.25 6.14
C ASP A 47 11.17 -6.61 6.86
N LYS A 48 12.36 -7.11 7.21
CA LYS A 48 12.53 -8.36 7.97
C LYS A 48 11.93 -8.33 9.39
N TYR A 49 11.62 -7.15 9.93
CA TYR A 49 10.93 -6.96 11.20
C TYR A 49 9.41 -6.83 11.03
N SER A 50 8.90 -7.08 9.82
CA SER A 50 7.48 -6.90 9.46
C SER A 50 7.01 -5.46 9.63
N GLN A 51 7.90 -4.49 9.41
CA GLN A 51 7.60 -3.07 9.48
C GLN A 51 7.35 -2.51 8.08
N LEU A 52 6.23 -1.80 7.94
CA LEU A 52 5.72 -1.26 6.69
C LEU A 52 6.13 0.21 6.51
N ILE A 53 6.66 0.54 5.33
CA ILE A 53 6.95 1.90 4.85
C ILE A 53 6.29 2.09 3.49
N PHE A 54 5.83 3.31 3.19
CA PHE A 54 5.18 3.64 1.92
C PHE A 54 5.99 4.63 1.09
N LEU A 55 6.03 4.40 -0.21
CA LEU A 55 6.38 5.36 -1.24
C LEU A 55 5.14 5.54 -2.11
N SER A 56 4.71 6.78 -2.36
CA SER A 56 3.46 7.00 -3.09
C SER A 56 3.55 8.20 -4.01
N SER A 57 2.90 8.11 -5.17
CA SER A 57 2.73 9.24 -6.07
C SER A 57 1.71 10.27 -5.54
N LYS A 58 0.86 9.87 -4.59
CA LYS A 58 -0.06 10.76 -3.84
C LYS A 58 0.07 10.48 -2.34
N PRO A 59 1.13 10.97 -1.66
CA PRO A 59 1.38 10.70 -0.24
C PRO A 59 0.23 11.04 0.71
N SER A 60 -0.62 12.01 0.36
CA SER A 60 -1.80 12.36 1.15
C SER A 60 -2.79 11.19 1.30
N ILE A 61 -2.84 10.26 0.35
CA ILE A 61 -3.66 9.06 0.44
C ILE A 61 -3.10 8.16 1.56
N GLU A 62 -1.82 7.83 1.50
CA GLU A 62 -1.18 6.97 2.50
C GLU A 62 -1.19 7.62 3.89
N GLN A 63 -0.96 8.93 4.00
CA GLN A 63 -1.05 9.65 5.28
C GLN A 63 -2.45 9.53 5.89
N ASN A 64 -3.52 9.70 5.09
CA ASN A 64 -4.88 9.54 5.59
C ASN A 64 -5.14 8.12 6.11
N LEU A 65 -4.58 7.10 5.46
CA LEU A 65 -4.69 5.72 5.91
C LEU A 65 -3.88 5.47 7.19
N ILE A 66 -2.72 6.10 7.33
CA ILE A 66 -1.91 6.06 8.55
C ILE A 66 -2.64 6.72 9.73
N ASP A 67 -3.03 7.99 9.59
CA ASP A 67 -3.67 8.79 10.64
C ASP A 67 -4.93 8.11 11.19
N LYS A 68 -5.67 7.44 10.32
CA LYS A 68 -6.94 6.77 10.65
C LYS A 68 -6.77 5.31 11.01
N LYS A 69 -5.53 4.80 11.03
CA LYS A 69 -5.19 3.39 11.28
C LYS A 69 -5.93 2.44 10.32
N LEU A 70 -6.17 2.89 9.09
CA LEU A 70 -6.85 2.11 8.05
C LEU A 70 -5.86 1.27 7.24
N TRP A 71 -4.57 1.58 7.26
CA TRP A 71 -3.54 0.79 6.59
C TRP A 71 -3.57 -0.68 7.02
N SER A 72 -3.83 -0.98 8.30
CA SER A 72 -3.88 -2.36 8.81
C SER A 72 -5.10 -3.14 8.33
N LEU A 73 -6.09 -2.45 7.78
CA LEU A 73 -7.31 -3.04 7.22
C LEU A 73 -7.20 -3.26 5.71
N ASP A 74 -6.15 -2.74 5.06
CA ASP A 74 -5.94 -2.90 3.62
C ASP A 74 -5.51 -4.35 3.32
N GLY A 75 -6.32 -5.05 2.52
CA GLY A 75 -6.04 -6.43 2.14
C GLY A 75 -4.73 -6.61 1.39
N SER A 76 -4.19 -5.53 0.81
CA SER A 76 -2.89 -5.51 0.13
C SER A 76 -1.72 -5.81 1.09
N TYR A 77 -1.93 -5.67 2.40
CA TYR A 77 -0.91 -5.95 3.42
C TYR A 77 -1.27 -7.16 4.28
N HIS A 78 -2.31 -7.90 3.92
CA HIS A 78 -2.69 -9.09 4.69
C HIS A 78 -1.74 -10.26 4.36
N PRO A 79 -1.29 -11.06 5.35
CA PRO A 79 -0.44 -12.23 5.13
C PRO A 79 -0.95 -13.19 4.05
N ASN A 80 -2.27 -13.39 4.00
CA ASN A 80 -2.92 -14.24 3.00
C ASN A 80 -2.75 -13.74 1.56
N PHE A 81 -2.43 -12.47 1.32
CA PHE A 81 -2.16 -11.96 -0.03
C PHE A 81 -0.66 -11.80 -0.26
N ILE A 82 0.05 -11.16 0.67
CA ILE A 82 1.44 -10.76 0.46
C ILE A 82 2.38 -11.94 0.19
N TYR A 83 2.06 -13.17 0.60
CA TYR A 83 2.92 -14.35 0.37
C TYR A 83 2.43 -15.26 -0.76
N GLN A 84 1.44 -14.84 -1.56
CA GLN A 84 0.95 -15.62 -2.70
C GLN A 84 1.67 -15.34 -4.01
N ASP A 85 2.43 -14.24 -4.11
CA ASP A 85 3.13 -13.79 -5.34
C ASP A 85 2.20 -13.66 -6.58
N GLN A 86 0.90 -13.45 -6.36
CA GLN A 86 -0.10 -13.28 -7.41
C GLN A 86 -0.74 -11.90 -7.31
N PRO A 87 -0.88 -11.16 -8.42
CA PRO A 87 -1.59 -9.89 -8.41
C PRO A 87 -3.07 -10.11 -8.11
N ASN A 88 -3.69 -9.18 -7.41
CA ASN A 88 -5.13 -9.22 -7.15
C ASN A 88 -5.73 -7.82 -7.13
N THR A 89 -7.02 -7.70 -7.44
CA THR A 89 -7.71 -6.40 -7.49
C THR A 89 -8.04 -5.90 -6.09
N TRP A 90 -8.10 -4.58 -5.90
CA TRP A 90 -8.47 -4.00 -4.61
C TRP A 90 -9.87 -4.44 -4.14
N THR A 91 -10.79 -4.69 -5.06
CA THR A 91 -12.14 -5.21 -4.74
C THR A 91 -12.09 -6.62 -4.17
N ASN A 92 -11.19 -7.46 -4.64
CA ASN A 92 -11.03 -8.83 -4.14
C ASN A 92 -10.20 -8.90 -2.85
N LEU A 93 -9.33 -7.90 -2.63
CA LEU A 93 -8.46 -7.85 -1.46
C LEU A 93 -9.17 -7.34 -0.22
N ASN A 94 -10.08 -6.38 -0.36
CA ASN A 94 -10.76 -5.78 0.78
C ASN A 94 -12.01 -6.59 1.15
N CYS A 95 -12.12 -7.00 2.42
CA CYS A 95 -13.32 -7.66 2.93
C CYS A 95 -14.44 -6.66 3.22
N ILE A 96 -15.69 -7.06 3.00
CA ILE A 96 -16.92 -6.27 3.12
C ILE A 96 -17.01 -5.43 4.42
N GLU A 97 -16.53 -5.96 5.55
CA GLU A 97 -16.59 -5.27 6.85
C GLU A 97 -15.57 -4.14 7.02
N SER A 98 -14.45 -4.19 6.28
CA SER A 98 -13.44 -3.13 6.22
C SER A 98 -13.77 -2.03 5.19
N GLU A 99 -14.79 -2.25 4.36
CA GLU A 99 -15.03 -1.47 3.15
C GLU A 99 -15.33 -0.01 3.43
N ASN A 100 -16.25 0.34 4.33
CA ASN A 100 -16.79 1.71 4.31
C ASN A 100 -15.73 2.82 4.53
N SER A 101 -14.90 2.71 5.56
CA SER A 101 -13.88 3.74 5.84
C SER A 101 -12.67 3.63 4.93
N LEU A 102 -12.17 2.41 4.69
CA LEU A 102 -11.02 2.20 3.80
C LEU A 102 -11.36 2.63 2.37
N TYR A 103 -12.52 2.20 1.86
CA TYR A 103 -13.05 2.63 0.57
C TYR A 103 -13.19 4.15 0.52
N HIS A 104 -13.81 4.77 1.53
CA HIS A 104 -14.04 6.21 1.54
C HIS A 104 -12.73 7.02 1.39
N TYR A 105 -11.69 6.67 2.16
CA TYR A 105 -10.42 7.41 2.15
C TYR A 105 -9.44 6.99 1.05
N LYS A 106 -9.44 5.71 0.63
CA LYS A 106 -8.55 5.22 -0.43
C LYS A 106 -9.12 5.45 -1.83
N GLN A 107 -10.42 5.26 -2.03
CA GLN A 107 -11.07 5.18 -3.36
C GLN A 107 -12.15 6.25 -3.56
N GLY A 108 -13.06 6.43 -2.60
CA GLY A 108 -14.25 7.27 -2.72
C GLY A 108 -13.93 8.76 -2.90
N ILE A 109 -13.18 9.35 -1.96
CA ILE A 109 -12.79 10.78 -2.03
C ILE A 109 -11.74 11.03 -3.12
N THR A 110 -10.87 10.05 -3.37
CA THR A 110 -9.72 10.20 -4.28
C THR A 110 -10.11 9.99 -5.75
N GLY A 111 -11.27 9.37 -6.01
CA GLY A 111 -11.72 8.98 -7.33
C GLY A 111 -11.04 7.73 -7.90
N LEU A 112 -10.18 7.05 -7.12
CA LEU A 112 -9.48 5.84 -7.54
C LEU A 112 -10.41 4.63 -7.44
N LYS A 113 -11.21 4.40 -8.47
CA LYS A 113 -12.28 3.39 -8.46
C LYS A 113 -11.80 1.95 -8.55
N THR A 114 -10.64 1.74 -9.19
CA THR A 114 -10.10 0.41 -9.49
C THR A 114 -8.60 0.44 -9.37
N GLY A 115 -8.04 -0.69 -8.97
CA GLY A 115 -6.61 -0.91 -8.90
C GLY A 115 -6.33 -2.38 -8.63
N PHE A 116 -5.08 -2.75 -8.76
CA PHE A 116 -4.57 -4.05 -8.35
C PHE A 116 -3.36 -3.83 -7.46
N SER A 117 -3.06 -4.83 -6.66
CA SER A 117 -1.84 -4.90 -5.87
C SER A 117 -1.06 -6.13 -6.31
N MET A 118 0.28 -6.06 -6.29
CA MET A 118 1.15 -7.21 -6.53
C MET A 118 2.28 -7.24 -5.51
N ALA A 119 2.44 -8.38 -4.84
CA ALA A 119 3.54 -8.59 -3.90
C ALA A 119 4.69 -9.36 -4.54
N THR A 120 5.93 -8.96 -4.26
CA THR A 120 7.13 -9.69 -4.67
C THR A 120 8.31 -9.39 -3.73
N ASN A 121 9.42 -10.11 -3.88
CA ASN A 121 10.64 -9.87 -3.11
C ASN A 121 11.48 -8.80 -3.80
N PHE A 122 11.97 -7.83 -3.03
CA PHE A 122 12.88 -6.79 -3.50
C PHE A 122 14.04 -6.63 -2.51
N GLY A 123 15.14 -7.33 -2.79
CA GLY A 123 16.25 -7.45 -1.84
C GLY A 123 15.79 -8.04 -0.51
N GLU A 124 16.04 -7.33 0.58
CA GLU A 124 15.64 -7.72 1.94
C GLU A 124 14.18 -7.35 2.29
N TYR A 125 13.44 -6.75 1.35
CA TYR A 125 12.07 -6.30 1.56
C TYR A 125 11.07 -7.21 0.83
N ARG A 126 9.90 -7.37 1.44
CA ARG A 126 8.70 -7.78 0.73
C ARG A 126 8.01 -6.52 0.21
N ALA A 127 8.06 -6.31 -1.10
CA ALA A 127 7.46 -5.15 -1.75
C ALA A 127 6.03 -5.45 -2.21
N VAL A 128 5.12 -4.49 -2.06
CA VAL A 128 3.76 -4.50 -2.57
C VAL A 128 3.59 -3.27 -3.45
N PHE A 129 3.31 -3.49 -4.74
CA PHE A 129 3.05 -2.47 -5.76
C PHE A 129 1.55 -2.30 -5.97
#